data_AF-A0A1G5WAS5-F1
#
_entry.id   AF-A0A1G5WAS5-F1
#
_cell.length_a   1.000
_cell.length_b   1.000
_cell.length_c   1.000
_cell.angle_alpha   90.00
_cell.angle_beta   90.00
_cell.angle_gamma   90.00
#
_symmetry.space_group_name_H-M   'P 1'
#
loop_
_entity.id
_entity.type
_entity.pdbx_description
1 polymer ?
#
loop_
_entity_poly.entity_id
_entity_poly.type
_entity_poly.pdbx_seq_one_letter_code
_entity_poly.pdbx_strand_id
1 'polypeptide(L)'
;MVISQADEGRRGIRLVAVVLLTFVHPFSAFAAELPALTGRVVDNAGIIDAATEAALTQKLADFEKKGSDQIVVATIPSLDGEEIEPYANRLFRFWKLGQAKENNGALLLVAKNDRKMRIEVGYGLEGTLTDLHTKLIIENDMVPAFRAGDFSGGISKAVDDMIMVLEGNPEELVARGERNQQAPFNSDNLFFAVFISIWAIIFFGSIAASVLPPIFGQKLGPGRYRWLGMTFEPSRRRSSGGGWSSGGGGWSSGGGGGGFSGGGGSSGGGGSSGGW
;
A
#
# COMPACT_ATOMS: atom_id res chain seq x y z
N MET A 1 -30.22 13.32 65.80
CA MET A 1 -30.32 12.53 64.55
C MET A 1 -29.67 13.33 63.41
N VAL A 2 -28.34 13.43 63.38
CA VAL A 2 -27.60 14.14 62.31
C VAL A 2 -26.21 13.52 62.15
N ILE A 3 -26.10 12.29 61.65
CA ILE A 3 -24.83 11.76 61.10
C ILE A 3 -25.17 10.70 60.04
N SER A 4 -25.54 11.07 58.81
CA SER A 4 -25.60 10.10 57.69
C SER A 4 -25.75 10.78 56.32
N GLN A 5 -24.90 11.75 55.97
CA GLN A 5 -24.87 12.31 54.60
C GLN A 5 -23.46 12.64 54.08
N ALA A 6 -22.42 12.59 54.92
CA ALA A 6 -21.07 12.99 54.52
C ALA A 6 -20.22 11.87 53.86
N ASP A 7 -20.68 10.61 53.91
CA ASP A 7 -19.87 9.45 53.52
C ASP A 7 -20.17 8.90 52.11
N GLU A 8 -21.34 9.18 51.54
CA GLU A 8 -21.71 8.68 50.20
C GLU A 8 -20.95 9.39 49.08
N GLY A 9 -20.75 10.71 49.19
CA GLY A 9 -19.99 11.49 48.19
C GLY A 9 -18.52 11.07 48.07
N ARG A 10 -17.90 10.65 49.18
CA ARG A 10 -16.51 10.17 49.19
C ARG A 10 -16.36 8.77 48.59
N ARG A 11 -17.38 7.93 48.67
CA ARG A 11 -17.40 6.58 48.06
C ARG A 11 -17.55 6.64 46.55
N GLY A 12 -18.39 7.55 46.03
CA GLY A 12 -18.53 7.79 44.60
C GLY A 12 -17.24 8.31 43.95
N ILE A 13 -16.56 9.28 44.58
CA ILE A 13 -15.28 9.82 44.09
C ILE A 13 -14.17 8.77 44.13
N ARG A 14 -14.13 7.90 45.16
CA ARG A 14 -13.16 6.79 45.24
C ARG A 14 -13.39 5.71 44.18
N LEU A 15 -14.64 5.38 43.88
CA LEU A 15 -14.97 4.42 42.82
C LEU A 15 -14.62 4.96 41.42
N VAL A 16 -14.88 6.24 41.15
CA VAL A 16 -14.49 6.89 39.89
C VAL A 16 -12.97 6.98 39.76
N ALA A 17 -12.25 7.29 40.86
CA ALA A 17 -10.79 7.34 40.85
C ALA A 17 -10.14 5.96 40.63
N VAL A 18 -10.72 4.88 41.16
CA VAL A 18 -10.21 3.51 40.95
C VAL A 18 -10.48 3.03 39.52
N VAL A 19 -11.63 3.35 38.93
CA VAL A 19 -11.96 3.00 37.53
C VAL A 19 -11.10 3.80 36.52
N LEU A 20 -10.77 5.07 36.82
CA LEU A 20 -9.86 5.88 36.02
C LEU A 20 -8.40 5.42 36.12
N LEU A 21 -7.97 4.85 37.26
CA LEU A 21 -6.60 4.32 37.43
C LEU A 21 -6.38 2.97 36.74
N THR A 22 -7.44 2.17 36.52
CA THR A 22 -7.34 0.89 35.81
C THR A 22 -7.24 1.01 34.28
N PHE A 23 -7.50 2.19 33.70
CA PHE A 23 -7.45 2.40 32.24
C PHE A 23 -6.11 2.95 31.73
N VAL A 24 -5.15 3.21 32.63
CA VAL A 24 -3.78 3.58 32.25
C VAL A 24 -2.92 2.31 32.30
N HIS A 25 -3.20 1.36 31.41
CA HIS A 25 -2.17 0.37 31.10
C HIS A 25 -1.11 1.06 30.24
N PRO A 26 0.16 1.10 30.67
CA PRO A 26 1.22 1.56 29.79
C PRO A 26 1.22 0.62 28.59
N PHE A 27 0.88 1.15 27.42
CA PHE A 27 1.07 0.46 26.17
C PHE A 27 2.59 0.41 25.97
N SER A 28 3.22 -0.66 26.43
CA SER A 28 4.62 -0.91 26.17
C SER A 28 4.77 -1.09 24.66
N ALA A 29 5.25 -0.06 23.98
CA ALA A 29 5.74 -0.19 22.62
C ALA A 29 6.97 -1.12 22.68
N PHE A 30 6.79 -2.37 22.24
CA PHE A 30 7.91 -3.28 22.04
C PHE A 30 8.69 -2.78 20.83
N ALA A 31 9.92 -2.35 21.05
CA ALA A 31 10.85 -2.08 19.95
C ALA A 31 11.40 -3.41 19.45
N ALA A 32 11.32 -3.66 18.15
CA ALA A 32 11.89 -4.87 17.56
C ALA A 32 13.42 -4.90 17.75
N GLU A 33 13.96 -6.10 17.97
CA GLU A 33 15.39 -6.31 18.11
C GLU A 33 16.13 -6.01 16.80
N LEU A 34 17.28 -5.35 16.89
CA LEU A 34 18.08 -5.01 15.71
C LEU A 34 19.10 -6.13 15.43
N PRO A 35 19.15 -6.68 14.20
CA PRO A 35 20.13 -7.69 13.83
C PRO A 35 21.56 -7.15 13.90
N ALA A 36 22.53 -8.04 14.13
CA ALA A 36 23.94 -7.69 14.04
C ALA A 36 24.38 -7.51 12.57
N LEU A 37 25.27 -6.55 12.31
CA LEU A 37 25.87 -6.38 11.00
C LEU A 37 26.93 -7.48 10.77
N THR A 38 26.62 -8.47 9.94
CA THR A 38 27.53 -9.58 9.61
C THR A 38 28.24 -9.40 8.28
N GLY A 39 27.76 -8.48 7.44
CA GLY A 39 28.31 -8.21 6.11
C GLY A 39 27.48 -7.19 5.33
N ARG A 40 27.68 -7.16 4.01
CA ARG A 40 26.91 -6.30 3.08
C ARG A 40 25.52 -6.84 2.80
N VAL A 41 25.30 -8.12 3.06
CA VAL A 41 24.00 -8.77 3.04
C VAL A 41 23.79 -9.44 4.39
N VAL A 42 22.63 -9.19 5.00
CA VAL A 42 22.20 -9.77 6.27
C VAL A 42 20.80 -10.36 6.04
N ASP A 43 20.72 -11.65 5.72
CA ASP A 43 19.46 -12.34 5.41
C ASP A 43 18.88 -13.08 6.63
N ASN A 44 18.31 -12.36 7.61
CA ASN A 44 17.68 -13.00 8.77
C ASN A 44 16.29 -13.60 8.44
N ALA A 45 15.70 -13.24 7.29
CA ALA A 45 14.41 -13.78 6.85
C ALA A 45 14.53 -15.08 6.02
N GLY A 46 15.74 -15.44 5.58
CA GLY A 46 15.99 -16.60 4.72
C GLY A 46 15.23 -16.51 3.40
N ILE A 47 15.24 -15.34 2.75
CA ILE A 47 14.53 -15.08 1.48
C ILE A 47 15.46 -14.89 0.30
N ILE A 48 16.77 -14.84 0.54
CA ILE A 48 17.78 -14.71 -0.50
C ILE A 48 18.42 -16.08 -0.70
N ASP A 49 18.44 -16.58 -1.95
CA ASP A 49 19.16 -17.81 -2.23
C ASP A 49 20.68 -17.60 -2.11
N ALA A 50 21.42 -18.66 -1.76
CA ALA A 50 22.84 -18.57 -1.46
C ALA A 50 23.70 -18.07 -2.64
N ALA A 51 23.29 -18.35 -3.89
CA ALA A 51 24.02 -17.89 -5.06
C ALA A 51 23.83 -16.37 -5.25
N THR A 52 22.59 -15.90 -5.08
CA THR A 52 22.27 -14.46 -5.11
C THR A 52 22.94 -13.72 -3.95
N GLU A 53 22.92 -14.27 -2.73
CA GLU A 53 23.57 -13.65 -1.57
C GLU A 53 25.09 -13.47 -1.79
N ALA A 54 25.76 -14.50 -2.32
CA ALA A 54 27.18 -14.43 -2.64
C ALA A 54 27.47 -13.40 -3.75
N ALA A 55 26.64 -13.39 -4.80
CA ALA A 55 26.77 -12.44 -5.91
C ALA A 55 26.55 -10.99 -5.45
N LEU A 56 25.54 -10.75 -4.60
CA LEU A 56 25.27 -9.44 -4.02
C LEU A 56 26.40 -8.99 -3.11
N THR A 57 26.89 -9.87 -2.24
CA THR A 57 27.99 -9.55 -1.33
C THR A 57 29.24 -9.12 -2.10
N GLN A 58 29.58 -9.83 -3.18
CA GLN A 58 30.72 -9.49 -4.03
C GLN A 58 30.49 -8.17 -4.78
N LYS A 59 29.32 -8.02 -5.41
CA LYS A 59 28.93 -6.82 -6.17
C LYS A 59 29.00 -5.56 -5.30
N LEU A 60 28.41 -5.61 -4.12
CA LEU A 60 28.42 -4.52 -3.15
C LEU A 60 29.84 -4.20 -2.64
N ALA A 61 30.68 -5.22 -2.46
CA ALA A 61 32.07 -5.03 -2.08
C ALA A 61 32.89 -4.35 -3.19
N ASP A 62 32.65 -4.70 -4.45
CA ASP A 62 33.34 -4.09 -5.59
C ASP A 62 32.85 -2.67 -5.85
N PHE A 63 31.57 -2.38 -5.65
CA PHE A 63 31.01 -1.03 -5.72
C PHE A 63 31.63 -0.11 -4.64
N GLU A 64 31.63 -0.54 -3.38
CA GLU A 64 32.19 0.25 -2.27
C GLU A 64 33.69 0.54 -2.47
N LYS A 65 34.45 -0.41 -3.04
CA LYS A 65 35.86 -0.20 -3.39
C LYS A 65 36.08 0.84 -4.48
N LYS A 66 35.13 1.01 -5.41
CA LYS A 66 35.24 1.98 -6.51
C LYS A 66 34.84 3.39 -6.08
N GLY A 67 33.74 3.53 -5.36
CA GLY A 67 33.07 4.82 -5.12
C GLY A 67 33.03 5.27 -3.66
N SER A 68 33.56 4.50 -2.71
CA SER A 68 33.45 4.70 -1.26
C SER A 68 32.03 4.63 -0.67
N ASP A 69 31.00 4.71 -1.51
CA ASP A 69 29.60 4.58 -1.14
C ASP A 69 29.28 3.17 -0.67
N GLN A 70 28.52 3.07 0.41
CA GLN A 70 28.22 1.81 1.07
C GLN A 70 26.73 1.48 0.95
N ILE A 71 26.40 0.38 0.29
CA ILE A 71 25.04 -0.16 0.26
C ILE A 71 25.01 -1.46 1.06
N VAL A 72 24.04 -1.59 1.95
CA VAL A 72 23.79 -2.81 2.73
C VAL A 72 22.36 -3.30 2.49
N VAL A 73 22.20 -4.62 2.34
CA VAL A 73 20.92 -5.30 2.23
C VAL A 73 20.62 -6.02 3.54
N ALA A 74 19.44 -5.79 4.09
CA ALA A 74 18.95 -6.47 5.28
C ALA A 74 17.56 -7.06 5.03
N THR A 75 17.37 -8.31 5.40
CA THR A 75 16.05 -8.92 5.46
C THR A 75 15.78 -9.35 6.90
N ILE A 76 14.54 -9.15 7.35
CA ILE A 76 14.09 -9.56 8.67
C ILE A 76 12.76 -10.30 8.57
N PRO A 77 12.50 -11.27 9.47
CA PRO A 77 11.21 -11.95 9.49
C PRO A 77 10.07 -10.98 9.75
N SER A 78 10.17 -10.11 10.77
CA SER A 78 9.12 -9.16 11.12
C SER A 78 9.66 -7.89 11.79
N LEU A 79 8.84 -6.84 11.78
CA LEU A 79 9.01 -5.58 12.52
C LEU A 79 8.41 -5.63 13.93
N ASP A 80 7.80 -6.74 14.33
CA ASP A 80 7.14 -6.93 15.64
C ASP A 80 6.12 -5.84 16.01
N GLY A 81 5.40 -5.33 14.99
CA GLY A 81 4.39 -4.27 15.16
C GLY A 81 4.93 -2.85 15.08
N GLU A 82 6.23 -2.66 14.84
CA GLU A 82 6.83 -1.35 14.56
C GLU A 82 6.63 -0.92 13.10
N GLU A 83 6.60 0.40 12.85
CA GLU A 83 6.66 0.93 11.49
C GLU A 83 8.06 0.77 10.88
N ILE A 84 8.11 0.59 9.56
CA ILE A 84 9.37 0.27 8.88
C ILE A 84 10.33 1.47 8.83
N GLU A 85 9.81 2.68 8.77
CA GLU A 85 10.57 3.93 8.73
C GLU A 85 11.40 4.15 10.00
N PRO A 86 10.81 4.17 11.22
CA PRO A 86 11.60 4.30 12.44
C PRO A 86 12.53 3.10 12.65
N TYR A 87 12.09 1.89 12.30
CA TYR A 87 12.95 0.71 12.41
C TYR A 87 14.19 0.81 11.52
N ALA A 88 14.00 1.15 10.23
CA ALA A 88 15.10 1.29 9.27
C ALA A 88 16.08 2.39 9.70
N ASN A 89 15.58 3.54 10.17
CA ASN A 89 16.42 4.62 10.66
C ASN A 89 17.25 4.20 11.88
N ARG A 90 16.64 3.48 12.84
CA ARG A 90 17.38 2.95 13.99
C ARG A 90 18.43 1.93 13.55
N LEU A 91 18.09 1.02 12.64
CA LEU A 91 19.01 0.02 12.13
C LEU A 91 20.20 0.67 11.43
N PHE A 92 19.94 1.64 10.54
CA PHE A 92 20.95 2.42 9.83
C PHE A 92 21.92 3.11 10.79
N ARG A 93 21.40 3.75 11.84
CA ARG A 93 22.20 4.43 12.87
C ARG A 93 22.95 3.45 13.78
N PHE A 94 22.32 2.33 14.13
CA PHE A 94 22.93 1.28 14.95
C PHE A 94 24.15 0.67 14.25
N TRP A 95 24.02 0.40 12.96
CA TRP A 95 25.10 -0.10 12.11
C TRP A 95 26.11 0.96 11.68
N LYS A 96 25.78 2.25 11.86
CA LYS A 96 26.62 3.40 11.46
C LYS A 96 27.02 3.30 9.99
N LEU A 97 26.03 3.08 9.13
CA LEU A 97 26.26 2.91 7.69
C LEU A 97 26.79 4.20 7.06
N GLY A 98 27.76 4.03 6.16
CA GLY A 98 28.49 5.13 5.53
C GLY A 98 29.66 5.66 6.36
N GLN A 99 30.49 6.49 5.74
CA GLN A 99 31.61 7.13 6.44
C GLN A 99 31.12 8.29 7.32
N ALA A 100 31.68 8.44 8.52
CA ALA A 100 31.22 9.41 9.52
C ALA A 100 31.20 10.88 9.04
N LYS A 101 31.98 11.22 8.00
CA LYS A 101 32.02 12.57 7.41
C LYS A 101 31.19 12.70 6.15
N GLU A 102 31.19 11.65 5.32
CA GLU A 102 30.53 11.67 4.01
C GLU A 102 29.05 11.28 4.10
N ASN A 103 28.64 10.53 5.13
CA ASN A 103 27.27 10.01 5.29
C ASN A 103 26.77 9.28 4.04
N ASN A 104 27.67 8.56 3.38
CA ASN A 104 27.47 7.97 2.08
C ASN A 104 26.98 6.50 2.14
N GLY A 105 26.10 6.22 3.09
CA GLY A 105 25.51 4.90 3.32
C GLY A 105 24.09 4.80 2.76
N ALA A 106 23.69 3.62 2.29
CA ALA A 106 22.31 3.28 1.94
C ALA A 106 21.95 1.90 2.48
N LEU A 107 20.70 1.73 2.90
CA LEU A 107 20.16 0.48 3.43
C LEU A 107 18.92 0.08 2.64
N LEU A 108 18.93 -1.12 2.08
CA LEU A 108 17.74 -1.79 1.57
C LEU A 108 17.23 -2.76 2.63
N LEU A 109 16.07 -2.47 3.22
CA LEU A 109 15.43 -3.28 4.25
C LEU A 109 14.17 -3.96 3.71
N VAL A 110 14.02 -5.26 3.98
CA VAL A 110 12.82 -6.05 3.68
C VAL A 110 12.32 -6.76 4.94
N ALA A 111 11.08 -6.48 5.34
CA ALA A 111 10.37 -7.19 6.41
C ALA A 111 9.36 -8.17 5.80
N LYS A 112 9.71 -9.45 5.78
CA LYS A 112 8.98 -10.48 5.02
C LYS A 112 7.53 -10.67 5.47
N ASN A 113 7.31 -10.86 6.77
CA ASN A 113 5.98 -11.19 7.30
C ASN A 113 5.05 -9.97 7.28
N ASP A 114 5.61 -8.78 7.45
CA ASP A 114 4.89 -7.51 7.37
C ASP A 114 4.59 -7.07 5.94
N ARG A 115 5.22 -7.71 4.94
CA ARG A 115 5.18 -7.33 3.53
C ARG A 115 5.53 -5.85 3.30
N LYS A 116 6.53 -5.38 4.04
CA LYS A 116 7.05 -4.01 3.96
C LYS A 116 8.51 -4.00 3.52
N MET A 117 8.88 -3.01 2.73
CA MET A 117 10.27 -2.77 2.33
C MET A 117 10.57 -1.27 2.34
N ARG A 118 11.83 -0.92 2.55
CA ARG A 118 12.28 0.47 2.61
C ARG A 118 13.70 0.60 2.12
N ILE A 119 13.98 1.67 1.40
CA ILE A 119 15.33 2.13 1.11
C ILE A 119 15.58 3.36 2.01
N GLU A 120 16.50 3.25 2.95
CA GLU A 120 16.97 4.36 3.77
C GLU A 120 18.27 4.90 3.17
N VAL A 121 18.33 6.21 2.95
CA VAL A 121 19.47 6.86 2.29
C VAL A 121 20.15 7.81 3.27
N GLY A 122 21.47 7.73 3.36
CA GLY A 122 22.28 8.66 4.15
C GLY A 122 22.39 10.02 3.46
N TYR A 123 22.53 11.08 4.25
CA TYR A 123 22.55 12.47 3.78
C TYR A 123 23.52 12.75 2.62
N GLY A 124 24.67 12.06 2.58
CA GLY A 124 25.66 12.23 1.51
C GLY A 124 25.19 11.75 0.13
N LEU A 125 24.22 10.83 0.10
CA LEU A 125 23.69 10.23 -1.12
C LEU A 125 22.35 10.84 -1.55
N GLU A 126 21.66 11.62 -0.72
CA GLU A 126 20.31 12.13 -1.01
C GLU A 126 20.24 12.97 -2.30
N GLY A 127 21.33 13.65 -2.66
CA GLY A 127 21.43 14.43 -3.90
C GLY A 127 21.43 13.55 -5.16
N THR A 128 21.89 12.30 -5.05
CA THR A 128 22.02 11.37 -6.17
C THR A 128 20.92 10.30 -6.12
N LEU A 129 20.81 9.60 -4.99
CA LEU A 129 19.77 8.62 -4.71
C LEU A 129 18.58 9.28 -3.99
N THR A 130 17.79 10.01 -4.76
CA THR A 130 16.63 10.77 -4.26
C THR A 130 15.45 9.90 -3.87
N ASP A 131 14.46 10.47 -3.17
CA ASP A 131 13.16 9.84 -2.89
C ASP A 131 12.46 9.35 -4.16
N LEU A 132 12.54 10.11 -5.25
CA LEU A 132 11.97 9.72 -6.53
C LEU A 132 12.63 8.43 -7.03
N HIS A 133 13.97 8.36 -7.00
CA HIS A 133 14.71 7.18 -7.45
C HIS A 133 14.39 5.96 -6.59
N THR A 134 14.44 6.09 -5.27
CA THR A 134 14.14 4.98 -4.36
C THR A 134 12.70 4.49 -4.52
N LYS A 135 11.74 5.40 -4.72
CA LYS A 135 10.35 5.04 -5.02
C LYS A 135 10.23 4.26 -6.34
N LEU A 136 10.89 4.73 -7.40
CA LEU A 136 10.87 4.03 -8.69
C LEU A 136 11.48 2.63 -8.61
N ILE A 137 12.58 2.47 -7.87
CA ILE A 137 13.22 1.15 -7.64
C ILE A 137 12.23 0.19 -6.95
N ILE A 138 11.56 0.67 -5.90
CA ILE A 138 10.57 -0.12 -5.16
C ILE A 138 9.40 -0.51 -6.08
N GLU A 139 8.83 0.46 -6.81
CA GLU A 139 7.63 0.24 -7.63
C GLU A 139 7.88 -0.58 -8.90
N ASN A 140 9.02 -0.38 -9.56
CA ASN A 140 9.33 -1.01 -10.85
C ASN A 140 9.89 -2.42 -10.71
N ASP A 141 10.68 -2.68 -9.66
CA ASP A 141 11.45 -3.92 -9.56
C ASP A 141 11.05 -4.75 -8.35
N MET A 142 10.96 -4.14 -7.16
CA MET A 142 10.68 -4.90 -5.94
C MET A 142 9.22 -5.36 -5.85
N VAL A 143 8.26 -4.45 -5.96
CA VAL A 143 6.82 -4.76 -5.86
C VAL A 143 6.41 -5.88 -6.83
N PRO A 144 6.68 -5.80 -8.14
CA PRO A 144 6.24 -6.85 -9.06
C PRO A 144 6.96 -8.18 -8.82
N ALA A 145 8.26 -8.16 -8.50
CA ALA A 145 9.01 -9.39 -8.21
C ALA A 145 8.50 -10.08 -6.94
N PHE A 146 8.24 -9.32 -5.88
CA PHE A 146 7.79 -9.86 -4.60
C PHE A 146 6.35 -10.39 -4.70
N ARG A 147 5.49 -9.75 -5.49
CA ARG A 147 4.16 -10.28 -5.85
C ARG A 147 4.24 -11.61 -6.60
N ALA A 148 5.27 -11.79 -7.42
CA ALA A 148 5.55 -13.05 -8.11
C ALA A 148 6.26 -14.10 -7.22
N GLY A 149 6.61 -13.75 -5.97
CA GLY A 149 7.37 -14.61 -5.06
C GLY A 149 8.88 -14.65 -5.33
N ASP A 150 9.39 -13.83 -6.25
CA ASP A 150 10.80 -13.73 -6.60
C ASP A 150 11.52 -12.67 -5.75
N PHE A 151 11.77 -13.00 -4.48
CA PHE A 151 12.44 -12.08 -3.54
C PHE A 151 13.90 -11.82 -3.93
N SER A 152 14.62 -12.88 -4.30
CA SER A 152 16.05 -12.78 -4.67
C SER A 152 16.24 -11.93 -5.92
N GLY A 153 15.42 -12.15 -6.96
CA GLY A 153 15.46 -11.34 -8.19
C GLY A 153 15.05 -9.90 -7.95
N GLY A 154 14.01 -9.64 -7.15
CA GLY A 154 13.59 -8.28 -6.78
C GLY A 154 14.66 -7.50 -6.03
N ILE A 155 15.29 -8.12 -5.02
CA ILE A 155 16.39 -7.51 -4.26
C ILE A 155 17.60 -7.26 -5.16
N SER A 156 17.96 -8.21 -6.01
CA SER A 156 19.12 -8.03 -6.90
C SER A 156 18.94 -6.89 -7.88
N LYS A 157 17.76 -6.78 -8.52
CA LYS A 157 17.46 -5.68 -9.42
C LYS A 157 17.45 -4.34 -8.69
N ALA A 158 16.86 -4.29 -7.50
CA ALA A 158 16.87 -3.08 -6.68
C ALA A 158 18.30 -2.61 -6.37
N VAL A 159 19.20 -3.52 -6.00
CA VAL A 159 20.62 -3.20 -5.78
C VAL A 159 21.29 -2.73 -7.07
N ASP A 160 21.01 -3.36 -8.21
CA ASP A 160 21.55 -2.95 -9.51
C ASP A 160 21.12 -1.52 -9.88
N ASP A 161 19.86 -1.17 -9.67
CA ASP A 161 19.36 0.17 -9.96
C ASP A 161 19.86 1.21 -8.94
N MET A 162 20.03 0.84 -7.66
CA MET A 162 20.71 1.71 -6.68
C MET A 162 22.14 2.03 -7.12
N ILE A 163 22.91 1.02 -7.55
CA ILE A 163 24.28 1.22 -8.07
C ILE A 163 24.25 2.10 -9.33
N MET A 164 23.35 1.82 -10.27
CA MET A 164 23.22 2.59 -11.51
C MET A 164 22.95 4.07 -11.25
N VAL A 165 22.07 4.38 -10.30
CA VAL A 165 21.75 5.76 -9.91
C VAL A 165 22.96 6.42 -9.26
N LEU A 166 23.64 5.74 -8.33
CA LEU A 166 24.82 6.27 -7.64
C LEU A 166 26.03 6.46 -8.58
N GLU A 167 26.15 5.66 -9.63
CA GLU A 167 27.13 5.85 -10.70
C GLU A 167 26.76 6.99 -11.68
N GLY A 168 25.63 7.66 -11.46
CA GLY A 168 25.21 8.85 -12.21
C GLY A 168 24.37 8.58 -13.45
N ASN A 169 23.78 7.39 -13.59
CA ASN A 169 22.99 6.99 -14.77
C ASN A 169 21.48 6.77 -14.47
N PRO A 170 20.74 7.73 -13.86
CA PRO A 170 19.35 7.52 -13.45
C PRO A 170 18.34 7.48 -14.61
N GLU A 171 18.73 7.88 -15.82
CA GLU A 171 17.82 8.06 -16.97
C GLU A 171 17.07 6.79 -17.34
N GLU A 172 17.74 5.64 -17.35
CA GLU A 172 17.12 4.35 -17.69
C GLU A 172 16.09 3.91 -16.65
N LEU A 173 16.32 4.20 -15.36
CA LEU A 173 15.38 3.92 -14.28
C LEU A 173 14.10 4.75 -14.43
N VAL A 174 14.25 6.05 -14.75
CA VAL A 174 13.11 6.94 -14.98
C VAL A 174 12.32 6.52 -16.22
N ALA A 175 13.01 6.20 -17.33
CA ALA A 175 12.38 5.72 -18.55
C ALA A 175 11.63 4.39 -18.37
N ARG A 176 12.14 3.49 -17.52
CA ARG A 176 11.41 2.27 -17.10
C ARG A 176 10.15 2.62 -16.31
N GLY A 177 10.23 3.56 -15.37
CA GLY A 177 9.09 4.06 -14.61
C GLY A 177 7.98 4.63 -15.50
N GLU A 178 8.33 5.46 -16.47
CA GLU A 178 7.36 6.03 -17.42
C GLU A 178 6.68 4.95 -18.29
N ARG A 179 7.45 3.97 -18.78
CA ARG A 179 6.90 2.83 -19.55
C ARG A 179 5.95 1.98 -18.71
N ASN A 180 6.27 1.75 -17.44
CA ASN A 180 5.45 0.94 -16.53
C ASN A 180 4.17 1.68 -16.11
N GLN A 181 4.20 3.00 -15.97
CA GLN A 181 2.97 3.80 -15.80
C GLN A 181 2.05 3.74 -17.03
N GLN A 182 2.61 3.46 -18.20
CA GLN A 182 1.86 3.31 -19.45
C GLN A 182 1.38 1.87 -19.70
N ALA A 183 1.52 0.95 -18.75
CA ALA A 183 1.12 -0.44 -18.92
C ALA A 183 -0.41 -0.63 -19.15
N PRO A 184 -0.78 -1.59 -20.03
CA PRO A 184 -2.08 -1.68 -20.68
C PRO A 184 -3.16 -2.28 -19.77
N PHE A 185 -4.41 -1.81 -19.93
CA PHE A 185 -5.65 -2.36 -19.36
C PHE A 185 -5.49 -3.32 -18.16
N ASN A 186 -5.55 -2.79 -16.94
CA ASN A 186 -5.71 -3.59 -15.72
C ASN A 186 -6.91 -4.53 -15.87
N SER A 187 -6.70 -5.84 -15.66
CA SER A 187 -7.77 -6.85 -15.62
C SER A 187 -8.83 -6.51 -14.58
N ASP A 188 -8.42 -5.84 -13.50
CA ASP A 188 -9.33 -5.34 -12.47
C ASP A 188 -10.22 -4.21 -13.00
N ASN A 189 -9.67 -3.28 -13.79
CA ASN A 189 -10.48 -2.25 -14.44
C ASN A 189 -11.43 -2.84 -15.48
N LEU A 190 -11.02 -3.89 -16.20
CA LEU A 190 -11.91 -4.61 -17.10
C LEU A 190 -13.03 -5.33 -16.33
N PHE A 191 -12.70 -6.00 -15.24
CA PHE A 191 -13.69 -6.65 -14.37
C PHE A 191 -14.68 -5.63 -13.79
N PHE A 192 -14.19 -4.52 -13.24
CA PHE A 192 -15.04 -3.44 -12.72
C PHE A 192 -15.86 -2.75 -13.82
N ALA A 193 -15.28 -2.52 -15.00
CA ALA A 193 -16.01 -1.95 -16.13
C ALA A 193 -17.12 -2.89 -16.63
N VAL A 194 -16.85 -4.19 -16.74
CA VAL A 194 -17.83 -5.22 -17.08
C VAL A 194 -18.90 -5.34 -15.99
N PHE A 195 -18.50 -5.33 -14.72
CA PHE A 195 -19.41 -5.36 -13.59
C PHE A 195 -20.35 -4.15 -13.58
N ILE A 196 -19.81 -2.93 -13.69
CA ILE A 196 -20.60 -1.70 -13.73
C ILE A 196 -21.50 -1.67 -14.96
N SER A 197 -21.03 -2.11 -16.14
CA SER A 197 -21.86 -2.14 -17.34
C SER A 197 -23.00 -3.17 -17.23
N ILE A 198 -22.80 -4.32 -16.61
CA ILE A 198 -23.88 -5.28 -16.30
C ILE A 198 -24.91 -4.65 -15.35
N TRP A 199 -24.48 -4.01 -14.26
CA TRP A 199 -25.39 -3.35 -13.32
C TRP A 199 -26.11 -2.15 -13.94
N ALA A 200 -25.44 -1.39 -14.80
CA ALA A 200 -26.05 -0.28 -15.54
C ALA A 200 -27.10 -0.78 -16.53
N ILE A 201 -26.87 -1.91 -17.22
CA ILE A 201 -27.87 -2.55 -18.09
C ILE A 201 -29.07 -3.05 -17.26
N ILE A 202 -28.86 -3.58 -16.05
CA ILE A 202 -29.95 -4.03 -15.18
C ILE A 202 -30.80 -2.85 -14.69
N PHE A 203 -30.17 -1.77 -14.20
CA PHE A 203 -30.87 -0.61 -13.63
C PHE A 203 -31.47 0.32 -14.69
N PHE A 204 -30.74 0.57 -15.78
CA PHE A 204 -31.13 1.54 -16.80
C PHE A 204 -31.62 0.89 -18.10
N GLY A 205 -31.49 -0.44 -18.26
CA GLY A 205 -31.96 -1.14 -19.46
C GLY A 205 -33.47 -1.06 -19.67
N SER A 206 -34.25 -0.98 -18.58
CA SER A 206 -35.71 -0.80 -18.65
C SER A 206 -36.11 0.61 -19.14
N ILE A 207 -35.35 1.64 -18.74
CA ILE A 207 -35.51 3.02 -19.22
C ILE A 207 -35.04 3.14 -20.66
N ALA A 208 -33.88 2.57 -20.98
CA ALA A 208 -33.30 2.52 -22.32
C ALA A 208 -34.23 1.82 -23.32
N ALA A 209 -34.81 0.67 -22.94
CA ALA A 209 -35.79 -0.05 -23.76
C ALA A 209 -37.13 0.70 -23.95
N SER A 210 -37.42 1.70 -23.12
CA SER A 210 -38.63 2.52 -23.26
C SER A 210 -38.40 3.80 -24.08
N VAL A 211 -37.18 4.35 -24.05
CA VAL A 211 -36.83 5.65 -24.66
C VAL A 211 -36.10 5.50 -26.00
N LEU A 212 -35.27 4.47 -26.15
CA LEU A 212 -34.43 4.29 -27.35
C LEU A 212 -35.17 3.76 -28.57
N PRO A 213 -36.11 2.80 -28.49
CA PRO A 213 -36.81 2.30 -29.69
C PRO A 213 -37.58 3.38 -30.47
N PRO A 214 -38.22 4.38 -29.85
CA PRO A 214 -38.79 5.52 -30.57
C PRO A 214 -37.79 6.40 -31.33
N ILE A 215 -36.52 6.43 -30.88
CA ILE A 215 -35.46 7.31 -31.42
C ILE A 215 -34.59 6.57 -32.44
N PHE A 216 -34.23 5.31 -32.18
CA PHE A 216 -33.27 4.53 -32.96
C PHE A 216 -33.86 3.24 -33.58
N GLY A 217 -35.11 2.91 -33.27
CA GLY A 217 -35.79 1.71 -33.80
C GLY A 217 -36.50 1.96 -35.12
N GLN A 218 -36.75 0.89 -35.87
CA GLN A 218 -37.60 0.93 -37.05
C GLN A 218 -39.07 1.05 -36.63
N LYS A 219 -39.82 1.96 -37.24
CA LYS A 219 -41.25 2.15 -36.97
C LYS A 219 -42.08 1.14 -37.76
N LEU A 220 -42.80 0.26 -37.09
CA LEU A 220 -43.66 -0.76 -37.73
C LEU A 220 -45.14 -0.37 -37.78
N GLY A 221 -45.55 0.63 -37.01
CA GLY A 221 -46.93 1.09 -36.99
C GLY A 221 -47.15 2.23 -35.99
N PRO A 222 -48.40 2.69 -35.82
CA PRO A 222 -48.74 3.69 -34.81
C PRO A 222 -48.38 3.17 -33.41
N GLY A 223 -47.34 3.74 -32.79
CA GLY A 223 -46.89 3.34 -31.45
C GLY A 223 -46.13 2.01 -31.38
N ARG A 224 -45.66 1.45 -32.51
CA ARG A 224 -44.91 0.18 -32.52
C ARG A 224 -43.51 0.37 -33.12
N TYR A 225 -42.48 -0.01 -32.38
CA TYR A 225 -41.08 0.11 -32.79
C TYR A 225 -40.35 -1.22 -32.66
N ARG A 226 -39.47 -1.54 -33.60
CA ARG A 226 -38.55 -2.68 -33.49
C ARG A 226 -37.13 -2.18 -33.33
N TRP A 227 -36.46 -2.65 -32.29
CA TRP A 227 -35.09 -2.29 -31.98
C TRP A 227 -34.38 -3.51 -31.38
N LEU A 228 -33.16 -3.80 -31.86
CA LEU A 228 -32.38 -4.99 -31.46
C LEU A 228 -33.18 -6.31 -31.52
N GLY A 229 -34.03 -6.46 -32.55
CA GLY A 229 -34.83 -7.67 -32.77
C GLY A 229 -36.13 -7.75 -31.95
N MET A 230 -36.30 -6.94 -30.91
CA MET A 230 -37.48 -6.89 -30.03
C MET A 230 -38.49 -5.84 -30.49
N THR A 231 -39.79 -6.10 -30.30
CA THR A 231 -40.89 -5.17 -30.62
C THR A 231 -41.41 -4.48 -29.36
N PHE A 232 -41.51 -3.16 -29.40
CA PHE A 232 -41.91 -2.30 -28.28
C PHE A 232 -43.20 -1.54 -28.63
N GLU A 233 -44.18 -1.57 -27.72
CA GLU A 233 -45.51 -0.98 -27.90
C GLU A 233 -45.92 -0.10 -26.70
N PRO A 234 -45.57 1.21 -26.70
CA PRO A 234 -45.86 2.07 -25.56
C PRO A 234 -47.31 2.60 -25.63
N SER A 235 -48.22 1.95 -24.90
CA SER A 235 -49.55 2.39 -24.37
C SER A 235 -50.66 1.38 -24.70
N ARG A 236 -51.53 0.90 -23.80
CA ARG A 236 -52.17 1.49 -22.59
C ARG A 236 -52.36 0.42 -21.50
N ARG A 237 -52.45 0.88 -20.24
CA ARG A 237 -52.80 0.11 -19.02
C ARG A 237 -53.68 -1.10 -19.28
N ARG A 238 -53.17 -2.32 -19.03
CA ARG A 238 -54.00 -3.49 -18.73
C ARG A 238 -53.28 -4.36 -17.70
N SER A 239 -53.90 -4.41 -16.53
CA SER A 239 -53.69 -5.41 -15.48
C SER A 239 -53.82 -6.82 -16.06
N SER A 240 -52.82 -7.66 -15.82
CA SER A 240 -52.82 -9.13 -15.79
C SER A 240 -51.35 -9.54 -15.84
N GLY A 241 -50.68 -9.83 -14.73
CA GLY A 241 -50.85 -11.09 -14.02
C GLY A 241 -49.62 -11.96 -14.29
N GLY A 242 -48.65 -11.90 -13.39
CA GLY A 242 -47.37 -12.63 -13.49
C GLY A 242 -46.51 -12.26 -12.29
N GLY A 243 -46.98 -12.62 -11.11
CA GLY A 243 -46.33 -12.29 -9.84
C GLY A 243 -45.07 -13.12 -9.60
N TRP A 244 -44.05 -12.47 -9.04
CA TRP A 244 -43.02 -13.08 -8.22
C TRP A 244 -42.94 -12.25 -6.95
N SER A 245 -43.55 -12.76 -5.88
CA SER A 245 -43.45 -12.23 -4.53
C SER A 245 -42.27 -12.87 -3.81
N SER A 246 -41.27 -12.07 -3.46
CA SER A 246 -40.50 -12.24 -2.23
C SER A 246 -40.08 -10.82 -1.83
N GLY A 247 -40.60 -10.23 -0.77
CA GLY A 247 -40.46 -10.76 0.58
C GLY A 247 -39.05 -10.42 1.06
N GLY A 248 -38.82 -9.17 1.47
CA GLY A 248 -37.55 -8.70 2.00
C GLY A 248 -37.75 -7.37 2.69
N GLY A 249 -37.69 -7.39 4.03
CA GLY A 249 -38.05 -6.28 4.91
C GLY A 249 -37.15 -5.06 4.77
N GLY A 250 -37.61 -3.97 5.39
CA GLY A 250 -36.83 -2.75 5.56
C GLY A 250 -35.68 -2.94 6.55
N TRP A 251 -34.59 -2.22 6.29
CA TRP A 251 -33.43 -2.12 7.15
C TRP A 251 -33.06 -0.64 7.14
N SER A 252 -33.37 0.07 8.21
CA SER A 252 -32.70 1.32 8.53
C SER A 252 -31.44 0.98 9.32
N SER A 253 -30.28 1.43 8.86
CA SER A 253 -29.11 1.58 9.72
C SER A 253 -28.43 2.90 9.40
N GLY A 254 -28.53 3.83 10.35
CA GLY A 254 -27.58 4.93 10.44
C GLY A 254 -26.26 4.46 11.04
N GLY A 255 -25.30 5.39 11.04
CA GLY A 255 -23.93 5.23 11.53
C GLY A 255 -22.96 5.42 10.37
N GLY A 256 -22.00 6.34 10.39
CA GLY A 256 -21.45 7.13 11.48
C GLY A 256 -19.93 7.14 11.33
N GLY A 257 -19.33 8.30 11.56
CA GLY A 257 -17.97 8.39 12.11
C GLY A 257 -16.80 8.59 11.16
N GLY A 258 -15.97 9.58 11.54
CA GLY A 258 -14.53 9.68 11.26
C GLY A 258 -14.19 10.46 10.00
N GLY A 259 -13.50 11.60 10.00
CA GLY A 259 -12.60 12.18 11.01
C GLY A 259 -11.13 11.98 10.61
N PHE A 260 -10.34 13.07 10.75
CA PHE A 260 -8.88 13.23 10.54
C PHE A 260 -8.45 13.51 9.08
N SER A 261 -7.86 14.65 8.68
CA SER A 261 -6.98 15.70 9.24
C SER A 261 -5.48 15.38 9.30
N GLY A 262 -4.66 16.29 8.76
CA GLY A 262 -3.20 16.42 8.97
C GLY A 262 -2.37 15.91 7.79
N GLY A 263 -1.28 16.55 7.35
CA GLY A 263 -0.44 17.62 7.90
C GLY A 263 0.17 18.46 6.77
N GLY A 264 0.81 19.61 7.00
CA GLY A 264 1.65 19.96 8.15
C GLY A 264 3.01 19.28 7.99
N GLY A 265 4.02 20.01 7.48
CA GLY A 265 5.39 19.54 7.21
C GLY A 265 6.15 19.06 8.46
N SER A 266 7.41 18.66 8.43
CA SER A 266 8.47 18.61 7.42
C SER A 266 9.47 17.54 7.86
N SER A 267 10.07 16.78 6.93
CA SER A 267 11.16 15.83 7.23
C SER A 267 12.34 16.09 6.30
N GLY A 268 13.56 15.97 6.81
CA GLY A 268 14.79 15.98 5.99
C GLY A 268 15.29 14.56 5.73
N GLY A 269 14.37 13.62 5.48
CA GLY A 269 14.64 12.18 5.38
C GLY A 269 14.58 11.65 3.96
N GLY A 270 15.75 11.34 3.38
CA GLY A 270 15.85 10.64 2.11
C GLY A 270 15.46 9.17 2.20
N GLY A 271 14.61 8.71 1.27
CA GLY A 271 14.27 7.30 1.06
C GLY A 271 12.77 6.99 1.06
N SER A 272 12.41 5.95 0.33
CA SER A 272 11.01 5.52 0.13
C SER A 272 10.70 4.19 0.82
N SER A 273 9.46 4.03 1.28
CA SER A 273 8.91 2.76 1.77
C SER A 273 7.79 2.27 0.83
N GLY A 274 7.60 0.95 0.80
CA GLY A 274 6.56 0.30 0.01
C GLY A 274 6.12 -1.03 0.63
N GLY A 275 5.02 -1.57 0.13
CA GLY A 275 4.53 -2.89 0.49
C GLY A 275 4.01 -3.65 -0.73
N TRP A 276 3.87 -4.98 -0.59
CA TRP A 276 3.44 -5.86 -1.68
C TRP A 276 2.30 -6.80 -1.32
#